data_AF-A0A2D5VGM3-F1
#
_entry.id   AF-A0A2D5VGM3-F1
#
_cell.length_a   1.000
_cell.length_b   1.000
_cell.length_c   1.000
_cell.angle_alpha   90.00
_cell.angle_beta   90.00
_cell.angle_gamma   90.00
#
_symmetry.space_group_name_H-M   'P 1'
#
loop_
_entity.id
_entity.type
_entity.pdbx_description
1 polymer ?
#
loop_
_entity_poly.entity_id
_entity_poly.type
_entity_poly.pdbx_seq_one_letter_code
_entity_poly.pdbx_strand_id
1 'polypeptide(L)' 'MEINARLNTNIGQNGIQVSRQDMKTLNIVLDEFHGEWNYKLIFSI' A
#
# COMPACT_ATOMS: atom_id res chain seq x y z
N MET A 1 17.13 -7.09 28.96
CA MET A 1 16.76 -6.44 27.69
C MET A 1 15.30 -6.06 27.82
N GLU A 2 14.99 -4.77 27.98
CA GLU A 2 13.61 -4.31 28.11
C GLU A 2 13.17 -3.69 26.79
N ILE A 3 12.07 -4.20 26.25
CA ILE A 3 11.47 -3.68 25.02
C ILE A 3 10.53 -2.56 25.44
N ASN A 4 10.91 -1.32 25.13
CA ASN A 4 10.06 -0.15 25.31
C ASN A 4 9.17 0.00 24.07
N ALA A 5 8.02 -0.66 24.08
CA ALA A 5 6.98 -0.51 23.06
C ALA A 5 5.70 0.05 23.69
N ARG A 6 5.04 0.96 22.99
CA ARG A 6 3.76 1.56 23.38
C ARG A 6 2.84 1.58 22.17
N LEU A 7 1.56 1.30 22.39
CA LEU A 7 0.54 1.33 21.34
C LEU A 7 0.48 2.74 20.77
N ASN A 8 0.64 2.86 19.44
CA ASN A 8 0.43 4.13 18.77
C ASN A 8 -1.07 4.40 18.72
N THR A 9 -1.53 5.40 19.49
CA THR A 9 -2.94 5.81 19.54
C THR A 9 -3.28 6.89 18.52
N ASN A 10 -2.32 7.31 17.67
CA ASN A 10 -2.61 8.24 16.59
C ASN A 10 -3.57 7.57 15.61
N ILE A 11 -4.80 8.10 15.56
CA ILE A 11 -5.76 7.76 14.53
C ILE A 11 -5.33 8.52 13.28
N GLY A 12 -4.52 7.87 12.44
CA GLY A 12 -4.27 8.36 11.09
C GLY A 12 -5.56 8.34 10.29
N GLN A 13 -5.64 9.14 9.23
CA GLN A 13 -6.66 8.86 8.21
C GLN A 13 -6.40 7.44 7.72
N ASN A 14 -7.44 6.60 7.74
CA ASN A 14 -7.38 5.31 7.08
C ASN A 14 -6.97 5.55 5.62
N GLY A 15 -6.17 4.63 5.05
CA GLY A 15 -5.71 4.75 3.68
C GLY A 15 -6.86 5.09 2.73
N ILE A 16 -6.57 5.85 1.68
CA ILE A 16 -7.55 6.13 0.63
C ILE A 16 -7.70 4.87 -0.23
N GLN A 17 -8.94 4.42 -0.41
CA GLN A 17 -9.25 3.42 -1.42
C GLN A 17 -9.24 4.07 -2.79
N VAL A 18 -8.40 3.57 -3.69
CA VAL A 18 -8.31 4.04 -5.07
C VAL A 18 -8.93 2.99 -6.00
N SER A 19 -9.59 3.43 -7.08
CA SER A 19 -10.13 2.48 -8.05
C SER A 19 -8.99 1.82 -8.84
N ARG A 20 -9.22 0.62 -9.36
CA ARG A 20 -8.26 -0.04 -10.27
C ARG A 20 -7.97 0.79 -11.51
N GLN A 21 -8.92 1.62 -11.93
CA GLN A 21 -8.74 2.51 -13.07
C GLN A 21 -7.73 3.61 -12.74
N ASP A 22 -7.81 4.20 -11.55
CA ASP A 22 -6.87 5.23 -11.09
C ASP A 22 -5.48 4.65 -10.80
N MET A 23 -5.39 3.41 -10.34
CA MET A 23 -4.09 2.75 -10.18
C MET A 23 -3.36 2.60 -11.52
N LYS A 24 -4.08 2.33 -12.61
CA LYS A 24 -3.49 2.23 -13.96
C LYS A 24 -2.93 3.55 -14.47
N THR A 25 -3.56 4.69 -14.15
CA THR A 25 -3.03 6.00 -14.58
C THR A 25 -1.68 6.32 -13.95
N LEU A 26 -1.39 5.68 -12.80
CA LEU A 26 -0.11 5.78 -12.08
C LEU A 26 0.88 4.64 -12.41
N ASN A 27 0.59 3.81 -13.43
CA ASN A 27 1.37 2.61 -13.77
C ASN A 27 1.55 1.63 -12.59
N ILE A 28 0.57 1.58 -11.68
CA ILE A 28 0.54 0.66 -10.56
C ILE A 28 -0.29 -0.57 -10.96
N VAL A 29 0.30 -1.76 -10.85
CA VAL A 29 -0.39 -3.04 -11.07
C VAL A 29 -0.35 -3.90 -9.82
N LEU A 30 -1.37 -4.73 -9.59
CA LEU A 30 -1.38 -5.65 -8.45
C LEU A 30 -0.38 -6.79 -8.65
N ASP A 31 0.27 -7.18 -7.57
CA ASP A 31 1.12 -8.37 -7.54
C ASP A 31 0.29 -9.63 -7.29
N GLU A 32 0.43 -10.63 -8.16
CA GLU A 32 -0.28 -11.90 -8.08
C GLU A 32 0.15 -12.74 -6.86
N PHE A 33 1.32 -12.47 -6.28
CA PHE A 33 1.92 -13.31 -5.22
C PHE A 33 1.24 -13.18 -3.84
N HIS A 34 0.62 -12.03 -3.51
CA HIS A 34 -0.05 -11.81 -2.21
C HIS A 34 -1.41 -11.07 -2.34
N GLY A 35 -1.99 -11.03 -3.54
CA GLY A 35 -3.26 -10.35 -3.77
C GLY A 35 -3.17 -8.82 -3.64
N GLU A 36 -4.24 -8.17 -3.16
CA GLU A 36 -4.39 -6.69 -3.17
C GLU A 36 -3.40 -5.93 -2.28
N TRP A 37 -2.59 -6.63 -1.49
CA TRP A 37 -1.66 -6.03 -0.52
C TRP A 37 -0.33 -5.60 -1.12
N ASN A 38 0.03 -6.12 -2.29
CA ASN A 38 1.29 -5.80 -2.96
C ASN A 38 1.03 -5.29 -4.38
N TYR A 39 1.82 -4.30 -4.80
CA TYR A 39 1.73 -3.68 -6.12
C TYR A 39 3.12 -3.46 -6.73
N LYS A 40 3.19 -3.49 -8.06
CA LYS A 40 4.40 -3.23 -8.85
C LYS A 40 4.25 -1.92 -9.62
N LEU A 41 5.33 -1.15 -9.66
CA LEU A 41 5.47 -0.01 -10.56
C LEU A 41 6.10 -0.51 -11.85
N ILE A 42 5.45 -0.23 -12.98
CA ILE A 42 6.01 -0.55 -14.29
C ILE A 42 6.56 0.75 -14.90
N PHE A 43 7.84 0.73 -15.24
CA PHE A 43 8.48 1.81 -15.99
C PHE A 43 8.74 1.30 -17.42
N SER A 44 8.22 1.99 -18.42
CA SER A 44 8.54 1.72 -19.83
C SER A 44 9.89 2.37 -20.14
N ILE A 45 10.82 1.59 -20.70
CA ILE A 45 12.08 2.05 -21.29
C ILE A 45 11.83 2.44 -22.74
#